data_AF-A0A368BS09-F1
#
_entry.id   AF-A0A368BS09-F1
#
_cell.length_a   1.000
_cell.length_b   1.000
_cell.length_c   1.000
_cell.angle_alpha   90.00
_cell.angle_beta   90.00
_cell.angle_gamma   90.00
#
_symmetry.space_group_name_H-M   'P 1'
#
loop_
_entity.id
_entity.type
_entity.pdbx_description
1 polymer ?
#
loop_
_entity_poly.entity_id
_entity_poly.type
_entity_poly.pdbx_seq_one_letter_code
_entity_poly.pdbx_strand_id
1 'polypeptide(L)' 'KPGIDYGQTDDHCYNVVSDPVHISDLNATVLHSLGIDHENFSVKQQGLDVRLTGVDGAKIIPGLLR' A
#
# COMPACT_ATOMS: atom_id res chain seq x y z
N LYS A 1 -12.11 -9.79 10.69
CA LYS A 1 -11.61 -11.19 10.56
C LYS A 1 -10.19 -11.25 11.14
N PRO A 2 -9.72 -12.44 11.53
CA PRO A 2 -8.29 -12.78 11.63
C PRO A 2 -7.49 -12.37 10.36
N GLY A 3 -6.17 -12.55 10.41
CA GLY A 3 -5.22 -12.20 9.35
C GLY A 3 -5.65 -12.65 7.94
N ILE A 4 -5.14 -11.95 6.93
CA ILE A 4 -5.39 -12.24 5.51
C ILE A 4 -4.04 -12.51 4.84
N ASP A 5 -3.99 -13.54 4.01
CA ASP A 5 -2.87 -13.82 3.12
C ASP A 5 -3.24 -13.34 1.72
N TYR A 6 -2.36 -12.56 1.09
CA TYR A 6 -2.60 -11.95 -0.23
C TYR A 6 -1.34 -12.01 -1.08
N GLY A 7 -1.48 -12.55 -2.30
CA GLY A 7 -0.38 -12.79 -3.22
C GLY A 7 0.38 -14.10 -2.94
N GLN A 8 1.27 -14.44 -3.87
CA GLN A 8 2.09 -15.64 -3.80
C GLN A 8 3.49 -15.36 -4.35
N THR A 9 4.52 -15.84 -3.65
CA THR A 9 5.91 -15.87 -4.14
C THR A 9 6.28 -17.25 -4.66
N ASP A 10 7.33 -17.33 -5.46
CA ASP A 10 7.87 -18.62 -5.90
C ASP A 10 8.41 -19.45 -4.71
N ASP A 11 8.73 -20.72 -4.98
CA ASP A 11 9.23 -21.67 -3.97
C ASP A 11 10.54 -21.22 -3.30
N HIS A 12 11.23 -20.22 -3.88
CA HIS A 12 12.48 -19.67 -3.38
C HIS A 12 12.32 -18.25 -2.81
N CYS A 13 11.09 -17.74 -2.73
CA CYS A 13 10.75 -16.38 -2.26
C CYS A 13 11.44 -15.24 -3.02
N TYR A 14 11.89 -15.44 -4.26
CA TYR A 14 12.61 -14.41 -5.02
C TYR A 14 11.69 -13.60 -5.92
N ASN A 15 10.74 -14.25 -6.59
CA ASN A 15 9.84 -13.60 -7.52
C ASN A 15 8.40 -13.68 -7.04
N VAL A 16 7.63 -12.64 -7.37
CA VAL A 16 6.18 -12.64 -7.18
C VAL A 16 5.54 -13.45 -8.30
N VAL A 17 4.79 -14.48 -7.94
CA VAL A 17 4.07 -15.37 -8.86
C VAL A 17 2.65 -14.87 -9.09
N SER A 18 1.98 -14.32 -8.07
CA SER A 18 0.65 -13.74 -8.21
C SER A 18 0.46 -12.48 -7.36
N ASP A 19 -0.39 -11.58 -7.87
CA ASP A 19 -0.87 -10.37 -7.20
C ASP A 19 0.23 -9.49 -6.60
N PRO A 20 1.15 -8.96 -7.43
CA PRO A 20 2.22 -8.08 -6.94
C PRO A 20 1.63 -6.82 -6.32
N VAL A 21 2.15 -6.48 -5.14
CA VAL A 21 1.75 -5.31 -4.38
C VAL A 21 2.96 -4.42 -4.15
N HIS A 22 2.84 -3.15 -4.53
CA HIS A 22 3.82 -2.14 -4.15
C HIS A 22 3.56 -1.69 -2.70
N ILE A 23 4.62 -1.33 -1.97
CA ILE A 23 4.48 -0.86 -0.58
C ILE A 23 3.61 0.40 -0.49
N SER A 24 3.66 1.27 -1.50
CA SER A 24 2.81 2.46 -1.58
C SER A 24 1.32 2.12 -1.66
N ASP A 25 0.96 1.07 -2.41
CA ASP A 25 -0.43 0.63 -2.58
C ASP A 25 -0.96 0.00 -1.28
N LEU A 26 -0.11 -0.75 -0.58
CA LEU A 26 -0.43 -1.26 0.75
C LEU A 26 -0.68 -0.12 1.74
N ASN A 27 0.22 0.87 1.79
CA ASN A 27 0.06 2.04 2.66
C ASN A 27 -1.21 2.84 2.31
N ALA A 28 -1.51 3.03 1.02
CA ALA A 28 -2.73 3.67 0.55
C ALA A 28 -3.99 2.92 1.04
N THR A 29 -3.97 1.59 0.95
CA THR A 29 -5.06 0.73 1.39
C THR A 29 -5.28 0.78 2.91
N VAL A 30 -4.20 0.84 3.69
CA VAL A 30 -4.25 1.00 5.15
C VAL A 30 -4.85 2.36 5.52
N LEU A 31 -4.36 3.45 4.92
CA LEU A 31 -4.88 4.80 5.16
C LEU A 31 -6.36 4.89 4.78
N HIS A 32 -6.74 4.33 3.63
CA HIS A 32 -8.14 4.25 3.20
C HIS A 32 -9.02 3.51 4.22
N SER A 33 -8.53 2.39 4.77
CA SER A 33 -9.25 1.63 5.81
C SER A 33 -9.44 2.40 7.12
N LEU A 34 -8.61 3.41 7.38
CA LEU A 34 -8.72 4.34 8.50
C LEU A 34 -9.59 5.57 8.18
N GLY A 35 -10.16 5.65 6.97
CA GLY A 35 -10.92 6.81 6.50
C GLY A 35 -10.06 8.01 6.14
N ILE A 36 -8.76 7.82 5.94
CA ILE A 36 -7.80 8.86 5.57
C ILE A 36 -7.57 8.81 4.06
N ASP A 37 -7.71 9.97 3.41
CA ASP A 37 -7.32 10.14 2.02
C ASP A 37 -5.79 10.28 1.92
N HIS A 38 -5.15 9.26 1.35
CA HIS A 38 -3.69 9.19 1.25
C HIS A 38 -3.11 10.22 0.26
N GLU A 39 -3.89 10.75 -0.68
CA GLU A 39 -3.39 11.76 -1.62
C GLU A 39 -3.21 13.13 -0.95
N ASN A 40 -4.06 13.41 0.05
CA ASN A 40 -4.07 14.64 0.83
C ASN A 40 -3.30 14.52 2.16
N PHE A 41 -2.85 13.32 2.53
CA PHE A 41 -2.10 13.06 3.75
C PHE A 41 -0.59 13.18 3.53
N SER A 42 -0.04 14.36 3.82
CA SER A 42 1.39 14.65 3.74
C SER A 42 1.97 15.14 5.08
N VAL A 43 3.27 14.89 5.26
CA VAL A 43 4.03 15.32 6.43
C VAL A 43 5.22 16.15 5.96
N LYS A 44 5.51 17.26 6.64
CA LYS A 44 6.70 18.06 6.36
C LYS A 44 7.95 17.35 6.84
N GLN A 45 8.81 16.98 5.90
CA GLN A 45 10.10 16.36 6.17
C GLN A 45 11.16 17.03 5.30
N GLN A 46 12.22 17.56 5.94
CA GLN A 46 13.31 18.28 5.24
C GLN A 46 12.82 19.43 4.34
N GLY A 47 11.75 20.11 4.73
CA GLY A 47 11.17 21.22 3.96
C GLY A 47 10.29 20.79 2.78
N LEU A 48 10.15 19.49 2.53
CA LEU A 48 9.26 18.93 1.51
C LEU A 48 7.99 18.36 2.15
N ASP A 49 6.88 18.46 1.44
CA ASP A 49 5.65 17.76 1.80
C ASP A 49 5.73 16.32 1.26
N VAL A 50 6.01 15.36 2.14
CA VAL A 50 6.21 13.96 1.80
C VAL A 50 4.95 13.17 2.09
N ARG A 51 4.52 12.33 1.15
CA ARG A 51 3.40 11.39 1.33
C ARG A 51 3.94 10.01 1.66
N LEU A 52 3.26 9.28 2.54
CA LEU A 52 3.59 7.89 2.87
C LEU A 52 3.46 6.96 1.65
N THR A 53 2.59 7.30 0.71
CA THR A 53 2.37 6.58 -0.55
C THR A 53 3.31 7.03 -1.66
N GLY A 54 4.22 7.96 -1.38
CA GLY A 54 5.17 8.49 -2.36
C GLY A 54 4.57 9.52 -3.33
N VAL A 55 5.31 9.81 -4.39
CA VAL A 55 4.91 10.76 -5.44
C VAL A 55 4.08 10.09 -6.54
N ASP A 56 4.33 8.80 -6.78
CA ASP A 56 3.61 8.02 -7.76
C ASP A 56 2.17 7.75 -7.30
N GLY A 57 1.25 7.67 -8.26
CA GLY A 57 -0.17 7.42 -8.00
C GLY A 57 -0.42 6.03 -7.43
N ALA A 58 -0.33 5.90 -6.11
CA ALA A 58 -0.62 4.67 -5.39
C ALA A 58 -2.10 4.30 -5.52
N LYS A 59 -2.37 3.01 -5.63
CA LYS A 59 -3.71 2.46 -5.81
C LYS A 59 -4.11 1.66 -4.59
N ILE A 60 -5.37 1.82 -4.22
CA ILE A 60 -5.99 1.00 -3.18
C ILE A 60 -6.17 -0.42 -3.73
N ILE A 61 -5.87 -1.43 -2.92
CA ILE A 61 -5.95 -2.86 -3.26
C ILE A 61 -7.33 -3.39 -2.82
N PRO A 62 -8.29 -3.58 -3.74
CA PRO A 62 -9.66 -3.93 -3.35
C PRO A 62 -9.75 -5.31 -2.68
N GLY A 63 -8.85 -6.24 -3.03
CA GLY A 63 -8.81 -7.57 -2.44
C GLY A 63 -8.44 -7.61 -0.94
N LEU A 64 -7.89 -6.51 -0.41
CA LEU A 64 -7.61 -6.34 1.01
C LEU A 64 -8.75 -5.62 1.76
N LEU A 65 -9.62 -4.92 1.04
CA LEU A 65 -10.78 -4.22 1.59
C LEU A 65 -11.94 -5.21 1.82
N ARG A 66 -12.80 -4.91 2.80
CA ARG A 66 -13.96 -5.72 3.16
C ARG A 66 -15.25 -4.96 2.97
#